data_AF-F4R559-F1
#
_entry.id   AF-F4R559-F1
#
_cell.length_a   1.000
_cell.length_b   1.000
_cell.length_c   1.000
_cell.angle_alpha   90.00
_cell.angle_beta   90.00
_cell.angle_gamma   90.00
#
_symmetry.space_group_name_H-M   'P 1'
#
loop_
_entity.id
_entity.type
_entity.pdbx_description
1 polymer ?
#
loop_
_entity_poly.entity_id
_entity_poly.type
_entity_poly.pdbx_seq_one_letter_code
_entity_poly.pdbx_strand_id
1 'polypeptide(L)'
;MMSADLNKTTGHGVYFSGNFEIEEQVSIDLNRKAEYRTYAVSINCGGADGGEPTRYEIRALGYGPLSLALKERFIYFLRGNFFPSNTTDTLKDNFYFEGSDYTMIGSADEFQGDVVDSIGVTGLGIVSKLRHVIEDCVQHLKNKDDVEPLKTIVATVKHTDYHPSYR
;
A
#
# COMPACT_ATOMS: atom_id res chain seq x y z
N MET A 1 33.17 23.89 -0.28
CA MET A 1 31.83 23.76 -0.90
C MET A 1 31.68 22.31 -1.30
N MET A 2 30.93 21.50 -0.55
CA MET A 2 30.66 20.10 -0.92
C MET A 2 29.70 20.11 -2.12
N SER A 3 30.12 19.55 -3.26
CA SER A 3 29.17 19.28 -4.34
C SER A 3 28.21 18.21 -3.85
N ALA A 4 26.92 18.55 -3.73
CA ALA A 4 25.89 17.55 -3.56
C ALA A 4 25.99 16.57 -4.74
N ASP A 5 26.22 15.30 -4.42
CA ASP A 5 26.31 14.23 -5.41
C ASP A 5 24.89 13.99 -5.96
N LEU A 6 24.54 14.71 -7.02
CA LEU A 6 23.22 14.67 -7.69
C LEU A 6 22.88 13.27 -8.27
N ASN A 7 23.83 12.33 -8.24
CA ASN A 7 23.66 10.95 -8.67
C ASN A 7 23.29 9.98 -7.54
N LYS A 8 23.10 10.45 -6.29
CA LYS A 8 22.43 9.65 -5.27
C LYS A 8 20.93 9.68 -5.50
N THR A 9 20.43 8.70 -6.26
CA THR A 9 19.01 8.37 -6.30
C THR A 9 18.57 7.96 -4.90
N THR A 10 17.90 8.86 -4.19
CA THR A 10 17.14 8.53 -2.98
C THR A 10 16.04 7.55 -3.39
N GLY A 11 16.01 6.37 -2.79
CA GLY A 11 14.89 5.43 -2.96
C GLY A 11 13.62 6.07 -2.42
N HIS A 12 12.78 6.60 -3.30
CA HIS A 12 11.49 7.17 -2.93
C HIS A 12 10.44 6.07 -2.96
N GLY A 13 10.05 5.58 -1.79
CA GLY A 13 8.85 4.75 -1.68
C GLY A 13 7.62 5.50 -2.20
N VAL A 14 6.55 4.76 -2.48
CA VAL A 14 5.24 5.38 -2.70
C VAL A 14 4.59 5.63 -1.34
N TYR A 15 3.83 6.71 -1.21
CA TYR A 15 3.16 7.04 0.03
C TYR A 15 1.79 6.37 0.07
N PHE A 16 1.57 5.54 1.08
CA PHE A 16 0.29 4.91 1.36
C PHE A 16 -0.46 5.68 2.44
N SER A 17 -1.78 5.73 2.30
CA SER A 17 -2.68 6.32 3.28
C SER A 17 -4.02 5.60 3.23
N GLY A 18 -4.44 4.94 4.30
CA GLY A 18 -5.70 4.21 4.30
C GLY A 18 -5.95 3.42 5.58
N ASN A 19 -7.01 2.63 5.55
CA ASN A 19 -7.39 1.75 6.64
C ASN A 19 -6.70 0.39 6.50
N PHE A 20 -6.07 -0.06 7.58
CA PHE A 20 -5.44 -1.37 7.68
C PHE A 20 -5.99 -2.10 8.88
N GLU A 21 -6.41 -3.34 8.69
CA GLU A 21 -6.56 -4.28 9.79
C GLU A 21 -5.17 -4.76 10.23
N ILE A 22 -4.91 -4.73 11.53
CA ILE A 22 -3.75 -5.37 12.13
C ILE A 22 -4.13 -6.82 12.41
N GLU A 23 -3.60 -7.73 11.61
CA GLU A 23 -3.97 -9.15 11.70
C GLU A 23 -3.26 -9.80 12.88
N GLU A 24 -1.94 -9.60 12.96
CA GLU A 24 -1.10 -10.07 14.06
C GLU A 24 0.18 -9.23 14.19
N GLN A 25 0.79 -9.26 15.38
CA GLN A 25 2.13 -8.75 15.59
C GLN A 25 3.16 -9.88 15.35
N VAL A 26 3.83 -9.86 14.19
CA VAL A 26 4.65 -10.97 13.68
C VAL A 26 5.94 -11.24 14.49
N SER A 27 6.36 -10.29 15.35
CA SER A 27 7.48 -10.34 16.32
C SER A 27 8.59 -9.30 16.09
N ILE A 28 9.32 -9.03 17.17
CA ILE A 28 10.42 -8.07 17.29
C ILE A 28 11.63 -8.70 16.60
N ASP A 29 12.08 -8.17 15.46
CA ASP A 29 13.40 -8.50 14.92
C ASP A 29 14.41 -8.40 16.07
N LEU A 30 15.00 -9.52 16.49
CA LEU A 30 15.96 -9.59 17.60
C LEU A 30 17.19 -8.67 17.40
N ASN A 31 17.36 -8.11 16.19
CA ASN A 31 18.39 -7.16 15.80
C ASN A 31 17.92 -5.70 15.67
N ARG A 32 16.62 -5.41 15.80
CA ARG A 32 16.09 -4.04 15.78
C ARG A 32 15.86 -3.57 17.22
N LYS A 33 16.10 -2.28 17.48
CA LYS A 33 15.88 -1.68 18.81
C LYS A 33 14.47 -2.02 19.31
N ALA A 34 14.29 -2.22 20.62
CA ALA A 34 13.04 -2.64 21.27
C ALA A 34 11.77 -1.80 20.94
N GLU A 35 11.95 -0.68 20.25
CA GLU A 35 10.91 0.27 19.83
C GLU A 35 10.38 0.00 18.42
N TYR A 36 11.02 -0.89 17.64
CA TYR A 36 10.51 -1.35 16.34
C TYR A 36 9.50 -2.48 16.52
N ARG A 37 8.36 -2.36 15.86
CA ARG A 37 7.32 -3.40 15.80
C ARG A 37 6.93 -3.66 14.35
N THR A 38 6.75 -4.93 14.04
CA THR A 38 6.31 -5.41 12.73
C THR A 38 4.95 -6.06 12.88
N TYR A 39 4.03 -5.71 11.99
CA TYR A 39 2.67 -6.23 11.93
C TYR A 39 2.39 -6.84 10.57
N ALA A 40 1.55 -7.87 10.54
CA ALA A 40 0.93 -8.36 9.32
C ALA A 40 -0.31 -7.51 9.03
N VAL A 41 -0.38 -6.98 7.81
CA VAL A 41 -1.52 -6.22 7.29
C VAL A 41 -1.73 -6.60 5.82
N SER A 42 -2.91 -6.32 5.28
CA SER A 42 -3.22 -6.62 3.89
C SER A 42 -3.61 -5.38 3.07
N ILE A 43 -3.22 -5.37 1.80
CA ILE A 43 -3.79 -4.50 0.77
C ILE A 43 -4.90 -5.30 0.08
N ASN A 44 -6.14 -4.81 0.15
CA ASN A 44 -7.30 -5.46 -0.45
C ASN A 44 -7.73 -4.68 -1.68
N CYS A 45 -7.79 -5.33 -2.84
CA CYS A 45 -8.14 -4.71 -4.11
C CYS A 45 -9.36 -5.42 -4.72
N GLY A 46 -10.35 -4.66 -5.19
CA GLY A 46 -11.54 -5.22 -5.86
C GLY A 46 -11.26 -5.77 -7.26
N GLY A 47 -10.08 -5.46 -7.81
CA GLY A 47 -9.71 -5.80 -9.18
C GLY A 47 -10.35 -4.85 -10.21
N ALA A 48 -9.63 -4.52 -11.28
CA ALA A 48 -10.16 -3.64 -12.32
C ALA A 48 -11.35 -4.28 -13.09
N ASP A 49 -11.37 -5.61 -13.18
CA ASP A 49 -12.46 -6.36 -13.80
C ASP A 49 -13.62 -6.66 -12.82
N GLY A 50 -13.50 -6.30 -11.54
CA GLY A 50 -14.50 -6.60 -10.52
C GLY A 50 -14.65 -8.11 -10.23
N GLY A 51 -13.58 -8.88 -10.44
CA GLY A 51 -13.51 -10.30 -10.10
C GLY A 51 -13.43 -10.55 -8.58
N GLU A 52 -12.84 -11.69 -8.20
CA GLU A 52 -12.60 -11.98 -6.78
C GLU A 52 -11.65 -10.96 -6.17
N PRO A 53 -11.98 -10.35 -5.01
CA PRO A 53 -11.09 -9.44 -4.32
C PRO A 53 -9.72 -10.08 -4.09
N THR A 54 -8.67 -9.36 -4.48
CA THR A 54 -7.31 -9.82 -4.26
C THR A 54 -6.79 -9.25 -2.95
N ARG A 55 -6.22 -10.12 -2.11
CA ARG A 55 -5.62 -9.77 -0.83
C ARG A 55 -4.12 -9.99 -0.89
N TYR A 56 -3.36 -8.92 -0.67
CA TYR A 56 -1.90 -8.94 -0.63
C TYR A 56 -1.42 -8.69 0.79
N GLU A 57 -0.97 -9.74 1.48
CA GLU A 57 -0.35 -9.61 2.81
C GLU A 57 1.03 -8.96 2.67
N ILE A 58 1.29 -7.92 3.46
CA ILE A 58 2.55 -7.16 3.50
C ILE A 58 3.05 -7.03 4.94
N ARG A 59 4.19 -6.35 5.14
CA ARG A 59 4.72 -6.04 6.47
C ARG A 59 4.58 -4.55 6.75
N ALA A 60 3.86 -4.21 7.82
CA ALA A 60 3.78 -2.86 8.36
C ALA A 60 4.77 -2.67 9.52
N LEU A 61 5.57 -1.62 9.46
CA LEU A 61 6.65 -1.35 10.39
C LEU A 61 6.43 0.00 11.08
N GLY A 62 6.37 -0.04 12.40
CA GLY A 62 6.24 1.14 13.25
C GLY A 62 7.43 1.28 14.17
N TYR A 63 7.79 2.52 14.48
CA TYR A 63 8.79 2.86 15.49
C TYR A 63 8.17 3.72 16.58
N GLY A 64 8.26 3.29 17.83
CA GLY A 64 7.76 4.08 18.96
C GLY A 64 7.71 3.33 20.30
N PRO A 65 7.35 4.03 21.39
CA PRO A 65 7.14 3.41 22.69
C PRO A 65 5.96 2.41 22.67
N LEU A 66 5.89 1.56 23.68
CA LEU A 66 4.83 0.53 23.81
C LEU A 66 3.42 1.14 23.84
N SER A 67 3.28 2.39 24.28
CA SER A 67 2.00 3.12 24.26
C SER A 67 1.46 3.40 22.86
N LEU A 68 2.29 3.30 21.81
CA LEU A 68 1.88 3.44 20.40
C LEU A 68 1.79 2.08 19.69
N ALA A 69 1.84 0.97 20.43
CA ALA A 69 1.66 -0.35 19.85
C ALA A 69 0.22 -0.53 19.34
N LEU A 70 0.09 -1.09 18.14
CA LEU A 70 -1.20 -1.37 17.53
C LEU A 70 -1.72 -2.72 18.03
N LYS A 71 -3.04 -2.85 18.16
CA LYS A 71 -3.70 -4.07 18.65
C LYS A 71 -4.12 -4.94 17.49
N GLU A 72 -3.99 -6.24 17.66
CA GLU A 72 -4.50 -7.24 16.72
C GLU A 72 -6.02 -7.19 16.65
N ARG A 73 -6.58 -7.51 15.48
CA ARG A 73 -8.02 -7.47 15.18
C ARG A 73 -8.64 -6.09 15.40
N PHE A 74 -7.87 -5.04 15.16
CA PHE A 74 -8.32 -3.66 15.11
C PHE A 74 -7.95 -3.03 13.78
N ILE A 75 -8.80 -2.12 13.34
CA ILE A 75 -8.59 -1.34 12.12
C ILE A 75 -8.04 0.02 12.50
N TYR A 76 -6.97 0.40 11.82
CA TYR A 76 -6.30 1.67 12.00
C TYR A 76 -6.19 2.40 10.68
N PHE A 77 -6.43 3.71 10.71
CA PHE A 77 -5.97 4.58 9.65
C PHE A 77 -4.46 4.80 9.82
N LEU A 78 -3.68 4.41 8.82
CA LEU A 78 -2.22 4.51 8.80
C LEU A 78 -1.75 5.25 7.54
N ARG A 79 -0.63 5.96 7.68
CA ARG A 79 0.04 6.65 6.57
C ARG A 79 1.54 6.46 6.64
N GLY A 80 2.20 6.44 5.49
CA GLY A 80 3.66 6.35 5.43
C GLY A 80 4.20 5.80 4.12
N ASN A 81 5.49 5.47 4.11
CA ASN A 81 6.19 5.04 2.91
C ASN A 81 6.08 3.53 2.70
N PHE A 82 5.69 3.14 1.50
CA PHE A 82 5.63 1.76 1.04
C PHE A 82 6.72 1.49 0.00
N PHE A 83 7.43 0.38 0.21
CA PHE A 83 8.52 -0.10 -0.63
C PHE A 83 8.14 -1.50 -1.16
N PRO A 84 7.56 -1.58 -2.36
CA PRO A 84 7.25 -2.86 -2.98
C PRO A 84 8.53 -3.53 -3.49
N SER A 85 8.60 -4.86 -3.33
CA SER A 85 9.63 -5.71 -3.94
C SER A 85 9.44 -5.89 -5.44
N ASN A 86 8.23 -5.63 -5.95
CA ASN A 86 7.79 -5.95 -7.32
C ASN A 86 7.89 -7.45 -7.64
N THR A 87 7.69 -8.31 -6.64
CA THR A 87 7.66 -9.77 -6.79
C THR A 87 6.30 -10.33 -6.36
N THR A 88 6.06 -11.61 -6.61
CA THR A 88 4.89 -12.31 -6.07
C THR A 88 5.02 -12.63 -4.57
N ASP A 89 6.20 -12.41 -3.98
CA ASP A 89 6.46 -12.61 -2.56
C ASP A 89 6.25 -11.28 -1.81
N THR A 90 4.98 -10.97 -1.53
CA THR A 90 4.56 -9.69 -0.95
C THR A 90 4.95 -9.54 0.52
N LEU A 91 5.40 -10.60 1.18
CA LEU A 91 5.92 -10.54 2.55
C LEU A 91 7.23 -9.74 2.65
N LYS A 92 7.90 -9.52 1.51
CA LYS A 92 9.07 -8.64 1.39
C LYS A 92 8.70 -7.18 1.17
N ASP A 93 7.42 -6.87 0.99
CA ASP A 93 6.94 -5.52 0.79
C ASP A 93 6.79 -4.84 2.15
N ASN A 94 7.43 -3.67 2.28
CA ASN A 94 7.55 -2.99 3.57
C ASN A 94 6.80 -1.67 3.55
N PHE A 95 5.83 -1.53 4.45
CA PHE A 95 5.11 -0.29 4.73
C PHE A 95 5.59 0.30 6.05
N TYR A 96 6.35 1.40 5.99
CA TYR A 96 6.80 2.14 7.16
C TYR A 96 5.79 3.22 7.50
N PHE A 97 4.97 2.98 8.51
CA PHE A 97 3.94 3.94 8.92
C PHE A 97 4.47 4.92 9.96
N GLU A 98 3.90 6.12 9.94
CA GLU A 98 4.22 7.19 10.87
C GLU A 98 3.52 6.93 12.21
N GLY A 99 4.25 6.37 13.18
CA GLY A 99 3.69 5.91 14.46
C GLY A 99 3.05 6.98 15.35
N SER A 100 3.23 8.28 15.05
CA SER A 100 2.54 9.38 15.73
C SER A 100 1.25 9.82 15.05
N ASP A 101 1.00 9.33 13.83
CA ASP A 101 -0.08 9.75 12.94
C ASP A 101 -0.94 8.54 12.54
N TYR A 102 -1.39 7.81 13.57
CA TYR A 102 -2.35 6.73 13.45
C TYR A 102 -3.67 7.09 14.13
N THR A 103 -4.77 6.51 13.67
CA THR A 103 -6.07 6.61 14.34
C THR A 103 -6.71 5.24 14.42
N MET A 104 -7.08 4.79 15.62
CA MET A 104 -7.86 3.57 15.82
C MET A 104 -9.30 3.82 15.37
N ILE A 105 -9.76 3.08 14.38
CA ILE A 105 -11.13 3.19 13.84
C ILE A 105 -12.11 2.34 14.66
N GLY A 106 -11.71 1.11 14.98
CA GLY A 106 -12.55 0.18 15.73
C GLY A 106 -11.98 -1.23 15.75
N SER A 107 -12.67 -2.14 16.43
CA SER A 107 -12.37 -3.57 16.32
C SER A 107 -12.79 -4.10 14.95
N ALA A 108 -12.11 -5.14 14.46
CA ALA A 108 -12.47 -5.81 13.22
C ALA A 108 -13.88 -6.42 13.28
N ASP A 109 -14.33 -6.81 14.48
CA ASP A 109 -15.64 -7.44 14.69
C ASP A 109 -16.81 -6.44 14.64
N GLU A 110 -16.57 -5.16 14.96
CA GLU A 110 -17.60 -4.13 15.00
C GLU A 110 -17.57 -3.22 13.77
N PHE A 111 -16.49 -3.26 12.99
CA PHE A 111 -16.33 -2.42 11.80
C PHE A 111 -17.39 -2.74 10.74
N GLN A 112 -18.17 -1.71 10.38
CA GLN A 112 -19.25 -1.82 9.38
C GLN A 112 -18.83 -1.34 7.98
N GLY A 113 -17.56 -0.97 7.81
CA GLY A 113 -17.02 -0.50 6.52
C GLY A 113 -16.39 -1.63 5.72
N ASP A 114 -15.85 -1.27 4.55
CA ASP A 114 -15.03 -2.15 3.73
C ASP A 114 -13.59 -1.61 3.68
N VAL A 115 -12.61 -2.53 3.70
CA VAL A 115 -11.18 -2.23 3.54
C VAL A 115 -10.70 -2.44 2.10
N VAL A 116 -11.52 -3.06 1.25
CA VAL A 116 -11.28 -3.17 -0.20
C VAL A 116 -11.21 -1.77 -0.82
N ASP A 117 -10.19 -1.54 -1.63
CA ASP A 117 -9.94 -0.28 -2.35
C ASP A 117 -9.88 0.96 -1.43
N SER A 118 -9.58 0.77 -0.14
CA SER A 118 -9.56 1.83 0.88
C SER A 118 -8.20 2.50 1.05
N ILE A 119 -7.16 2.00 0.36
CA ILE A 119 -5.79 2.51 0.46
C ILE A 119 -5.51 3.49 -0.69
N GLY A 120 -5.31 4.74 -0.32
CA GLY A 120 -4.80 5.76 -1.23
C GLY A 120 -3.30 5.61 -1.45
N VAL A 121 -2.88 5.77 -2.71
CA VAL A 121 -1.48 5.74 -3.13
C VAL A 121 -1.11 7.09 -3.71
N THR A 122 -0.03 7.70 -3.22
CA THR A 122 0.53 8.96 -3.73
C THR A 122 2.01 8.78 -4.01
N GLY A 123 2.48 9.21 -5.18
CA GLY A 123 3.90 9.13 -5.52
C GLY A 123 4.23 9.81 -6.84
N LEU A 124 5.52 9.99 -7.08
CA LEU A 124 6.05 10.50 -8.35
C LEU A 124 6.68 9.35 -9.13
N GLY A 125 6.48 9.32 -10.44
CA GLY A 125 7.08 8.30 -11.29
C GLY A 125 6.85 8.53 -12.77
N ILE A 126 7.45 7.66 -13.59
CA ILE A 126 7.35 7.70 -15.06
C ILE A 126 6.32 6.66 -15.51
N VAL A 127 5.33 7.08 -16.30
CA VAL A 127 4.41 6.16 -16.95
C VAL A 127 5.20 5.32 -17.96
N SER A 128 5.30 4.02 -17.69
CA SER A 128 6.08 3.08 -18.51
C SER A 128 5.22 2.21 -19.42
N LYS A 129 3.92 2.08 -19.09
CA LYS A 129 2.95 1.33 -19.88
C LYS A 129 1.55 1.90 -19.67
N LEU A 130 0.78 1.95 -20.74
CA LEU A 130 -0.66 2.21 -20.72
C LEU A 130 -1.37 0.99 -21.30
N ARG A 131 -2.50 0.62 -20.72
CA ARG A 131 -3.41 -0.41 -21.24
C ARG A 131 -4.84 0.07 -21.11
N HIS A 132 -5.70 -0.40 -21.98
CA HIS A 132 -7.14 -0.22 -21.84
C HIS A 132 -7.74 -1.52 -21.34
N VAL A 133 -8.61 -1.41 -20.33
CA VAL A 133 -9.43 -2.51 -19.82
C VAL A 133 -10.89 -2.09 -19.99
N ILE A 134 -11.73 -3.05 -20.35
CA ILE A 134 -13.18 -2.86 -20.35
C ILE A 134 -13.65 -3.45 -19.03
N GLU A 135 -14.15 -2.60 -18.14
CA GLU A 135 -14.64 -3.03 -16.83
C GLU A 135 -16.16 -3.18 -16.93
N ASP A 136 -16.68 -4.37 -16.65
CA ASP A 136 -18.12 -4.66 -16.78
C ASP A 136 -18.95 -3.75 -15.85
N CYS A 137 -18.40 -3.44 -14.68
CA CYS A 137 -19.06 -2.64 -13.65
C CYS A 137 -19.38 -1.22 -14.10
N VAL A 138 -18.65 -0.61 -15.05
CA VAL A 138 -18.92 0.76 -15.52
C VAL A 138 -19.76 0.82 -16.80
N GLN A 139 -20.01 -0.31 -17.47
CA GLN A 139 -20.69 -0.29 -18.78
C GLN A 139 -22.14 0.19 -18.68
N HIS A 140 -22.78 0.07 -17.52
CA HIS A 140 -24.12 0.60 -17.28
C HIS A 140 -24.20 2.13 -17.33
N LEU A 141 -23.06 2.83 -17.26
CA LEU A 141 -22.97 4.29 -17.38
C LEU A 141 -22.94 4.78 -18.84
N LYS A 142 -22.92 3.86 -19.82
CA LYS A 142 -22.97 4.21 -21.24
C LYS A 142 -24.28 4.92 -21.59
N ASN A 143 -24.18 5.95 -22.42
CA ASN A 143 -25.34 6.50 -23.09
C ASN A 143 -25.84 5.52 -24.16
N LYS A 144 -27.13 5.64 -24.51
CA LYS A 144 -27.74 4.81 -25.56
C LYS A 144 -27.08 4.98 -26.93
N ASP A 145 -26.45 6.13 -27.16
CA ASP A 145 -25.77 6.47 -28.40
C ASP A 145 -24.28 6.03 -28.42
N ASP A 146 -23.75 5.52 -27.30
CA ASP A 146 -22.36 5.08 -27.21
C ASP A 146 -22.17 3.70 -27.86
N VAL A 147 -21.59 3.70 -29.06
CA VAL A 147 -21.35 2.48 -29.85
C VAL A 147 -20.21 1.64 -29.26
N GLU A 148 -19.17 2.28 -28.72
CA GLU A 148 -18.00 1.62 -28.15
C GLU A 148 -18.16 1.34 -26.64
N PRO A 149 -17.57 0.27 -26.08
CA PRO A 149 -17.55 0.05 -24.63
C PRO A 149 -16.74 1.15 -23.93
N LEU A 150 -17.12 1.48 -22.68
CA LEU A 150 -16.32 2.35 -21.83
C LEU A 150 -15.01 1.65 -21.49
N LYS A 151 -13.90 2.36 -21.62
CA LYS A 151 -12.55 1.84 -21.45
C LYS A 151 -11.87 2.58 -20.31
N THR A 152 -11.37 1.82 -19.34
CA THR A 152 -10.54 2.32 -18.25
C THR A 152 -9.08 2.24 -18.65
N ILE A 153 -8.34 3.34 -18.41
CA ILE A 153 -6.91 3.40 -18.67
C ILE A 153 -6.16 2.92 -17.43
N VAL A 154 -5.45 1.81 -17.57
CA VAL A 154 -4.52 1.31 -16.55
C VAL A 154 -3.11 1.77 -16.90
N ALA A 155 -2.53 2.60 -16.02
CA ALA A 155 -1.16 3.08 -16.15
C ALA A 155 -0.22 2.31 -15.22
N THR A 156 0.89 1.81 -15.77
CA THR A 156 2.00 1.26 -14.98
C THR A 156 3.04 2.35 -14.77
N VAL A 157 3.18 2.81 -13.53
CA VAL A 157 4.10 3.89 -13.15
C VAL A 157 5.36 3.30 -12.50
N LYS A 158 6.53 3.73 -12.96
CA LYS A 158 7.82 3.41 -12.35
C LYS A 158 8.21 4.52 -11.38
N HIS A 159 8.20 4.22 -10.08
CA HIS A 159 8.50 5.19 -9.01
C HIS A 159 10.00 5.29 -8.68
N THR A 160 10.76 4.20 -8.82
CA THR A 160 12.22 4.17 -8.57
C THR A 160 12.94 3.25 -9.53
N ASP A 161 14.11 3.68 -10.03
CA ASP A 161 15.07 2.82 -10.73
C ASP A 161 16.21 2.37 -9.79
N TYR A 162 15.88 1.97 -8.56
CA TYR A 162 16.90 1.61 -7.58
C TYR A 162 16.47 0.50 -6.64
N HIS A 163 17.16 -0.64 -6.75
CA HIS A 163 17.11 -1.74 -5.81
C HIS A 163 18.47 -1.76 -5.08
N PRO A 164 18.56 -1.39 -3.80
CA PRO A 164 19.84 -1.28 -3.09
C PRO A 164 20.61 -2.60 -2.93
N SER A 165 19.99 -3.75 -3.22
CA SER A 165 20.62 -5.07 -3.11
C SER A 165 21.25 -5.60 -4.41
N TYR A 166 21.19 -4.85 -5.53
CA TYR A 166 21.92 -5.19 -6.76
C TYR A 166 23.07 -4.19 -6.99
N ARG A 167 24.12 -4.30 -6.17
CA ARG A 167 25.48 -3.81 -6.46
C ARG A 167 26.52 -4.71 -5.81
#